data_AF-A0A1V5E2T5-F1
#
_entry.id   AF-A0A1V5E2T5-F1
#
_cell.length_a   1.000
_cell.length_b   1.000
_cell.length_c   1.000
_cell.angle_alpha   90.00
_cell.angle_beta   90.00
_cell.angle_gamma   90.00
#
_symmetry.space_group_name_H-M   'P 1'
#
loop_
_entity.id
_entity.type
_entity.pdbx_description
1 polymer ?
#
loop_
_entity_poly.entity_id
_entity_poly.type
_entity_poly.pdbx_seq_one_letter_code
_entity_poly.pdbx_strand_id
1 'polypeptide(L)'
;MLETISLLFLSNLFMTFAWYGHLKYMNGKPLILVIALSWGIAFFEYILQVPANRIGFRYYDLGQLKVIQEVITMTVFAGFAFFIMKQPLKLDYLWAALISSSIWNWNYFDFTSTSALPSRKRRISSRKAGP
;
A
#
# COMPACT_ATOMS: atom_id res chain seq x y z
N MET A 1 23.45 4.16 4.30
CA MET A 1 22.28 4.61 5.09
C MET A 1 21.57 5.78 4.43
N LEU A 2 22.21 6.97 4.30
CA LEU A 2 21.55 8.14 3.69
C LEU A 2 21.11 7.91 2.25
N GLU A 3 21.96 7.24 1.45
CA GLU A 3 21.67 6.89 0.05
C GLU A 3 20.38 6.09 -0.12
N THR A 4 20.15 5.08 0.75
CA THR A 4 18.92 4.27 0.76
C THR A 4 17.70 5.15 0.99
N ILE A 5 17.75 6.04 1.98
CA ILE A 5 16.63 6.91 2.34
C ILE A 5 16.34 7.89 1.19
N SER A 6 17.37 8.51 0.61
CA SER A 6 17.21 9.42 -0.51
C SER A 6 16.62 8.74 -1.75
N LEU A 7 17.09 7.52 -2.09
CA LEU A 7 16.55 6.76 -3.20
C LEU A 7 15.10 6.32 -2.97
N LEU A 8 14.77 5.84 -1.77
CA LEU A 8 13.40 5.50 -1.37
C LEU A 8 12.47 6.72 -1.44
N PHE A 9 12.95 7.88 -0.99
CA PHE A 9 12.20 9.13 -1.04
C PHE A 9 11.92 9.56 -2.48
N LEU A 10 12.93 9.53 -3.33
CA LEU A 10 12.79 9.88 -4.75
C LEU A 10 11.87 8.90 -5.48
N SER A 11 12.00 7.60 -5.20
CA SER A 11 11.09 6.56 -5.71
C SER A 11 9.64 6.88 -5.34
N ASN A 12 9.41 7.20 -4.07
CA ASN A 12 8.07 7.50 -3.59
C ASN A 12 7.42 8.73 -4.24
N LEU A 13 8.23 9.75 -4.57
CA LEU A 13 7.75 10.88 -5.35
C LEU A 13 7.23 10.42 -6.72
N PHE A 14 8.03 9.64 -7.47
CA PHE A 14 7.59 9.11 -8.76
C PHE A 14 6.33 8.26 -8.64
N MET A 15 6.24 7.41 -7.61
CA MET A 15 5.04 6.62 -7.33
C MET A 15 3.80 7.50 -7.13
N THR A 16 3.92 8.52 -6.27
CA THR A 16 2.82 9.44 -5.96
C THR A 16 2.38 10.21 -7.21
N PHE A 17 3.31 10.63 -8.07
CA PHE A 17 3.00 11.26 -9.35
C PHE A 17 2.34 10.29 -10.34
N ALA A 18 2.81 9.04 -10.43
CA ALA A 18 2.22 8.03 -11.30
C ALA A 18 0.76 7.75 -10.95
N TRP A 19 0.44 7.69 -9.66
CA TRP A 19 -0.91 7.45 -9.16
C TRP A 19 -1.82 8.67 -9.22
N TYR A 20 -1.33 9.84 -8.78
CA TYR A 20 -2.22 10.98 -8.52
C TYR A 20 -1.96 12.18 -9.44
N GLY A 21 -0.79 12.27 -10.08
CA GLY A 21 -0.45 13.40 -10.94
C GLY A 21 -1.43 13.57 -12.09
N HIS A 22 -1.89 12.47 -12.70
CA HIS A 22 -2.84 12.52 -13.80
C HIS A 22 -4.22 13.08 -13.41
N LEU A 23 -4.65 12.89 -12.15
CA LEU A 23 -5.94 13.42 -11.66
C LEU A 23 -5.98 14.95 -11.66
N LYS A 24 -4.84 15.63 -11.59
CA LYS A 24 -4.81 17.10 -11.63
C LYS A 24 -4.72 17.65 -13.05
N TYR A 25 -3.97 17.00 -13.93
CA TYR A 25 -3.59 17.58 -15.23
C TYR A 25 -4.24 16.88 -16.43
N MET A 26 -4.90 15.73 -16.24
CA MET A 26 -5.34 14.85 -17.34
C MET A 26 -6.78 14.34 -17.20
N ASN A 27 -7.66 15.08 -16.49
CA ASN A 27 -9.08 14.70 -16.24
C ASN A 27 -9.98 14.52 -17.47
N GLY A 28 -9.49 14.77 -18.69
CA GLY A 28 -10.23 14.56 -19.93
C GLY A 28 -9.50 13.70 -20.97
N LYS A 29 -8.36 13.09 -20.60
CA LYS A 29 -7.57 12.28 -21.52
C LYS A 29 -8.04 10.82 -21.53
N PRO A 30 -7.90 10.10 -22.65
CA PRO A 30 -8.27 8.70 -22.73
C PRO A 30 -7.50 7.87 -21.70
N LEU A 31 -8.21 6.96 -21.02
CA LEU A 31 -7.69 6.18 -19.90
C LEU A 31 -6.45 5.34 -20.29
N ILE A 32 -6.41 4.81 -21.51
CA ILE A 32 -5.26 4.06 -22.04
C ILE A 32 -3.99 4.94 -22.03
N LEU A 33 -4.09 6.21 -22.44
CA LEU A 33 -2.94 7.11 -22.48
C LEU A 33 -2.44 7.42 -21.07
N VAL A 34 -3.37 7.62 -20.13
CA VAL A 34 -3.04 7.86 -18.72
C VAL A 34 -2.33 6.65 -18.12
N ILE A 35 -2.84 5.43 -18.34
CA ILE A 35 -2.19 4.20 -17.87
C ILE A 35 -0.78 4.06 -18.46
N ALA A 36 -0.61 4.27 -19.76
CA ALA A 36 0.69 4.14 -20.42
C ALA A 36 1.73 5.13 -19.86
N LEU A 37 1.31 6.38 -19.61
CA LEU A 37 2.18 7.39 -18.98
C LEU A 37 2.50 7.03 -17.52
N SER A 38 1.51 6.60 -16.74
CA SER A 38 1.73 6.16 -15.36
C SER A 38 2.67 4.97 -15.28
N TRP A 39 2.59 4.02 -16.22
CA TRP A 39 3.53 2.91 -16.34
C TRP A 39 4.94 3.39 -16.68
N GLY A 40 5.08 4.36 -17.58
CA GLY A 40 6.37 4.98 -17.90
C GLY A 40 7.01 5.62 -16.67
N ILE A 41 6.23 6.30 -15.82
CA ILE A 41 6.71 6.90 -14.57
C ILE A 41 7.07 5.81 -13.54
N ALA A 42 6.23 4.78 -13.40
CA ALA A 42 6.47 3.66 -12.49
C ALA A 42 7.76 2.89 -12.85
N PHE A 43 8.15 2.84 -14.12
CA PHE A 43 9.42 2.25 -14.53
C PHE A 43 10.63 2.97 -13.91
N PHE A 44 10.63 4.31 -13.87
CA PHE A 44 11.70 5.08 -13.23
C PHE A 44 11.71 4.93 -11.71
N GLU A 45 10.53 4.80 -11.10
CA GLU A 45 10.39 4.44 -9.69
C GLU A 45 11.13 3.13 -9.40
N TYR A 46 10.84 2.07 -10.16
CA TYR A 46 11.48 0.77 -9.95
C TYR A 46 13.01 0.79 -10.11
N ILE A 47 13.53 1.60 -11.04
CA ILE A 47 14.99 1.77 -11.22
C ILE A 47 15.64 2.31 -9.94
N LEU A 48 14.94 3.13 -9.16
CA LEU A 48 15.44 3.69 -7.90
C LEU A 48 15.14 2.77 -6.71
N GLN A 49 13.94 2.19 -6.68
CA GLN A 49 13.47 1.34 -5.59
C GLN A 49 14.32 0.07 -5.41
N VAL A 50 14.66 -0.61 -6.52
CA VAL A 50 15.43 -1.86 -6.49
C VAL A 50 16.84 -1.68 -5.91
N PRO A 51 17.69 -0.73 -6.37
CA PRO A 51 18.99 -0.50 -5.77
C PRO A 51 18.88 0.05 -4.35
N ALA A 52 17.87 0.89 -4.04
CA ALA A 52 17.65 1.37 -2.68
C ALA A 52 17.49 0.20 -1.71
N ASN A 53 16.61 -0.75 -2.03
CA ASN A 53 16.36 -1.92 -1.20
C ASN A 53 17.58 -2.85 -1.14
N ARG A 54 18.30 -3.06 -2.26
CA ARG A 54 19.52 -3.90 -2.26
C ARG A 54 20.65 -3.31 -1.42
N ILE A 55 20.85 -1.99 -1.47
CA ILE A 55 21.87 -1.30 -0.65
C ILE A 55 21.41 -1.28 0.81
N GLY A 56 20.12 -0.99 1.04
CA GLY A 56 19.54 -0.91 2.38
C GLY A 56 19.52 -2.23 3.13
N PHE A 57 19.33 -3.36 2.42
CA PHE A 57 19.32 -4.70 3.01
C PHE A 57 20.67 -5.13 3.59
N ARG A 58 21.75 -4.38 3.31
CA ARG A 58 23.06 -4.57 3.95
C ARG A 58 23.12 -3.98 5.37
N TYR A 59 22.20 -3.09 5.71
CA TYR A 59 22.20 -2.33 6.97
C TYR A 59 20.91 -2.52 7.78
N TYR A 60 19.81 -2.88 7.13
CA TYR A 60 18.48 -3.02 7.73
C TYR A 60 17.86 -4.35 7.35
N ASP A 61 17.02 -4.89 8.24
CA ASP A 61 16.19 -6.05 7.91
C ASP A 61 15.01 -5.67 6.98
N LEU A 62 14.41 -6.66 6.32
CA LEU A 62 13.30 -6.46 5.38
C LEU A 62 12.13 -5.71 6.03
N GLY A 63 11.81 -6.04 7.29
CA GLY A 63 10.76 -5.34 8.05
C GLY A 63 11.08 -3.86 8.28
N GLN A 64 12.33 -3.55 8.63
CA GLN A 64 12.76 -2.16 8.86
C GLN A 64 12.74 -1.33 7.58
N LEU A 65 13.17 -1.91 6.45
CA LEU A 65 13.08 -1.28 5.13
C LEU A 65 11.64 -0.94 4.76
N LYS A 66 10.71 -1.86 5.05
CA LYS A 66 9.28 -1.62 4.81
C LYS A 66 8.74 -0.48 5.68
N VAL A 67 9.08 -0.45 6.96
CA VAL A 67 8.66 0.63 7.86
C VAL A 67 9.19 1.98 7.38
N ILE A 68 10.47 2.06 6.99
CA ILE A 68 11.06 3.30 6.44
C ILE A 68 10.31 3.72 5.17
N GLN A 69 10.00 2.77 4.28
CA GLN A 69 9.25 3.03 3.06
C GLN A 69 7.83 3.56 3.35
N GLU A 70 7.12 3.02 4.34
CA GLU A 70 5.78 3.49 4.75
C GLU A 70 5.83 4.90 5.35
N VAL A 71 6.81 5.19 6.21
CA VAL A 71 7.00 6.54 6.77
C VAL A 71 7.26 7.57 5.67
N ILE A 72 8.11 7.22 4.71
CA ILE A 72 8.37 8.04 3.52
C ILE A 72 7.10 8.21 2.70
N THR A 73 6.34 7.13 2.46
CA THR A 73 5.09 7.15 1.68
C THR A 73 4.08 8.11 2.29
N MET A 74 3.84 8.01 3.59
CA MET A 74 2.90 8.89 4.29
C MET A 74 3.34 10.35 4.25
N THR A 75 4.65 10.60 4.40
CA THR A 75 5.21 11.96 4.37
C THR A 75 5.11 12.59 2.98
N VAL A 76 5.51 11.87 1.96
CA VAL A 76 5.45 12.33 0.56
C VAL A 76 4.01 12.53 0.13
N PHE A 77 3.11 11.60 0.48
CA PHE A 77 1.69 11.71 0.17
C PHE A 77 1.06 12.93 0.86
N ALA A 78 1.34 13.16 2.15
CA ALA A 78 0.84 14.32 2.88
C ALA A 78 1.31 15.63 2.22
N GLY A 79 2.60 15.72 1.86
CA GLY A 79 3.14 16.86 1.12
C GLY A 79 2.47 17.05 -0.25
N PHE A 80 2.30 15.97 -1.01
CA PHE A 80 1.61 16.00 -2.31
C PHE A 80 0.16 16.46 -2.18
N ALA A 81 -0.58 15.95 -1.21
CA ALA A 81 -1.97 16.33 -0.96
C ALA A 81 -2.11 17.82 -0.64
N PHE A 82 -1.21 18.34 0.21
CA PHE A 82 -1.20 19.75 0.61
C PHE A 82 -0.75 20.68 -0.52
N PHE A 83 0.41 20.44 -1.11
CA PHE A 83 1.01 21.35 -2.10
C PHE A 83 0.40 21.19 -3.50
N ILE A 84 0.16 19.97 -3.96
CA ILE A 84 -0.28 19.71 -5.33
C ILE A 84 -1.81 19.70 -5.41
N MET A 85 -2.48 18.94 -4.55
CA MET A 85 -3.94 18.84 -4.60
C MET A 85 -4.67 19.97 -3.87
N LYS A 86 -3.94 20.81 -3.10
CA LYS A 86 -4.52 21.87 -2.26
C LYS A 86 -5.64 21.36 -1.35
N GLN A 87 -5.57 20.09 -0.98
CA GLN A 87 -6.52 19.46 -0.07
C GLN A 87 -6.12 19.81 1.36
N PRO A 88 -7.01 20.38 2.19
CA PRO A 88 -6.70 20.62 3.58
C PRO A 88 -6.46 19.27 4.26
N LEU A 89 -5.26 19.07 4.82
CA LEU A 89 -4.96 17.91 5.65
C LEU A 89 -5.78 18.01 6.95
N LYS A 90 -7.00 17.50 6.93
CA LYS A 90 -7.84 17.44 8.13
C LYS A 90 -7.32 16.37 9.07
N LEU A 91 -7.22 16.70 10.36
CA LEU A 91 -6.87 15.73 11.41
C LEU A 91 -7.83 14.53 11.47
N ASP A 92 -9.00 14.62 10.83
CA ASP A 92 -9.95 13.52 10.66
C ASP A 92 -9.30 12.26 10.07
N TYR A 93 -8.29 12.38 9.19
CA TYR A 93 -7.55 11.23 8.65
C TYR A 93 -6.65 10.56 9.70
N LEU A 94 -6.05 11.37 10.59
CA LEU A 94 -5.24 10.91 11.70
C LEU A 94 -6.11 10.20 12.75
N TRP A 95 -7.29 10.75 13.02
CA TRP A 95 -8.32 10.11 13.84
C TRP A 95 -8.85 8.82 13.19
N ALA A 96 -9.11 8.81 11.88
CA ALA A 96 -9.52 7.59 11.17
C ALA A 96 -8.44 6.50 11.21
N ALA A 97 -7.15 6.86 11.10
CA ALA A 97 -6.04 5.93 11.23
C ALA A 97 -5.92 5.36 12.65
N LEU A 98 -6.05 6.22 13.68
CA LEU A 98 -6.02 5.80 15.09
C LEU A 98 -7.23 4.95 15.48
N ILE A 99 -8.44 5.33 15.05
CA ILE A 99 -9.67 4.57 15.25
C ILE A 99 -9.58 3.23 14.54
N SER A 100 -9.11 3.19 13.29
CA SER A 100 -8.88 1.94 12.57
C SER A 100 -7.90 1.06 13.36
N SER A 101 -6.75 1.60 13.80
CA SER A 101 -5.78 0.83 14.59
C SER A 101 -6.32 0.33 15.94
N SER A 102 -7.27 1.05 16.54
CA SER A 102 -7.94 0.64 17.79
C SER A 102 -9.05 -0.39 17.55
N ILE A 103 -9.73 -0.34 16.39
CA ILE A 103 -10.69 -1.36 15.93
C ILE A 103 -9.97 -2.67 15.56
N TRP A 104 -8.69 -2.59 15.17
CA TRP A 104 -7.85 -3.77 14.88
C TRP A 104 -7.41 -4.57 16.13
N ASN A 105 -7.76 -4.14 17.34
CA ASN A 105 -7.59 -4.99 18.52
C ASN A 105 -8.84 -5.87 18.76
N TRP A 106 -9.01 -6.89 17.92
CA TRP A 106 -9.88 -8.02 18.24
C TRP A 106 -9.36 -9.32 17.59
N ASN A 107 -8.40 -9.96 18.25
CA ASN A 107 -8.08 -11.40 18.15
C ASN A 107 -7.44 -11.98 16.87
N TYR A 108 -6.78 -11.23 15.97
CA TYR A 108 -6.05 -11.86 14.84
C TYR A 108 -4.80 -11.08 14.41
N PHE A 109 -3.74 -11.13 15.20
CA PHE A 109 -2.38 -11.06 14.67
C PHE A 109 -1.64 -12.36 15.01
N ASP A 110 -2.25 -13.49 14.64
CA ASP A 110 -1.57 -14.79 14.64
C ASP A 110 -0.97 -14.98 13.25
N PHE A 111 0.35 -14.81 13.14
CA PHE A 111 1.13 -14.99 11.92
C PHE A 111 1.46 -16.47 11.67
N THR A 112 0.61 -17.40 12.13
CA THR A 112 0.77 -18.84 11.88
C THR A 112 -0.54 -19.50 11.44
N SER A 113 -0.45 -20.27 10.35
CA SER A 113 -1.36 -21.38 10.00
C SER A 113 -2.70 -21.06 9.30
N THR A 114 -2.63 -20.69 8.02
CA THR A 114 -3.71 -21.02 7.07
C THR A 114 -3.71 -22.52 6.77
N SER A 115 -4.23 -23.35 7.67
CA SER A 115 -4.58 -24.75 7.36
C SER A 115 -5.62 -25.33 8.33
N ALA A 116 -6.85 -24.84 8.30
CA ALA A 116 -8.02 -25.60 8.73
C ALA A 116 -9.32 -24.95 8.22
N LEU A 117 -9.81 -25.38 7.06
CA LEU A 117 -11.20 -25.13 6.66
C LEU A 117 -12.12 -25.95 7.57
N PRO A 118 -13.20 -25.38 8.14
CA PRO A 118 -14.19 -26.18 8.85
C PRO A 118 -14.94 -27.04 7.82
N SER A 119 -14.80 -28.36 7.93
CA SER A 119 -15.57 -29.31 7.14
C SER A 119 -17.06 -29.14 7.42
N ARG A 120 -17.77 -28.50 6.47
CA ARG A 120 -19.23 -28.41 6.40
C ARG A 120 -19.81 -29.84 6.48
N LYS A 121 -20.29 -30.24 7.66
CA LYS A 121 -20.98 -31.53 7.85
C LYS A 121 -22.14 -31.59 6.86
N ARG A 122 -21.97 -32.43 5.85
CA ARG A 122 -22.92 -32.72 4.78
C ARG A 122 -24.20 -33.26 5.44
N ARG A 123 -25.31 -32.53 5.29
CA ARG A 123 -26.65 -32.96 5.69
C ARG A 123 -27.00 -34.18 4.82
N ILE A 124 -26.78 -35.40 5.33
CA ILE A 124 -27.20 -36.63 4.67
C ILE A 124 -28.66 -36.87 5.04
N SER A 125 -29.51 -36.85 4.02
CA SER A 125 -30.90 -37.25 4.07
C SER A 125 -31.03 -38.71 4.51
N SER A 126 -31.69 -38.98 5.63
CA SER A 126 -32.30 -40.30 5.87
C SER A 126 -33.74 -40.26 5.38
N ARG A 127 -33.91 -40.60 4.10
CA ARG A 127 -35.16 -41.14 3.57
C ARG A 127 -35.12 -42.65 3.83
N LYS A 128 -36.26 -43.22 4.26
CA LYS A 128 -36.63 -44.65 4.41
C LYS A 128 -36.63 -45.20 5.83
N ALA A 129 -37.82 -45.33 6.40
CA ALA A 129 -38.46 -46.64 6.63
C ALA A 129 -39.95 -46.40 6.97
N GLY A 130 -40.86 -46.97 6.16
CA GLY A 130 -42.22 -47.31 6.61
C GLY A 130 -42.19 -48.57 7.47
N PRO A 131 -43.32 -49.17 7.88
CA PRO A 131 -44.65 -49.13 7.26
C PRO A 131 -45.62 -48.13 7.89
#